data_AF-A0A1Y4LVQ1-F1
#
_entry.id   AF-A0A1Y4LVQ1-F1
#
_cell.length_a   1.000
_cell.length_b   1.000
_cell.length_c   1.000
_cell.angle_alpha   90.00
_cell.angle_beta   90.00
_cell.angle_gamma   90.00
#
_symmetry.space_group_name_H-M   'P 1'
#
loop_
_entity.id
_entity.type
_entity.pdbx_description
1 polymer ?
#
loop_
_entity_poly.entity_id
_entity_poly.type
_entity_poly.pdbx_seq_one_letter_code
_entity_poly.pdbx_strand_id
1 'polypeptide(L)'
;MVKLLPSAVQDDKLNRWFTILKIVLFCMPFLYLGYVGIGTGGASLDSQGILAGNPTMAISFLSAMIQPYAGWILILSQRRLGDGRAPYAMVNLAFLFLAELLMMSTVGVIGFALILWRCKKHTGFGPMAAFRKIQTRRLFAEVGGSVVVLLLAGICFFASMQVGVI
;
A
#
# COMPACT_ATOMS: atom_id res chain seq x y z
N MET A 1 -13.18 1.79 35.91
CA MET A 1 -13.86 0.68 35.19
C MET A 1 -13.66 0.87 33.68
N VAL A 2 -12.55 0.36 33.16
CA VAL A 2 -12.30 0.30 31.71
C VAL A 2 -13.08 -0.92 31.20
N LYS A 3 -14.20 -0.69 30.53
CA LYS A 3 -14.97 -1.74 29.87
C LYS A 3 -14.06 -2.33 28.77
N LEU A 4 -13.62 -3.57 29.00
CA LEU A 4 -13.09 -4.47 27.99
C LEU A 4 -14.00 -4.46 26.77
N LEU A 5 -13.51 -3.95 25.63
CA LEU A 5 -14.04 -4.29 24.32
C LEU A 5 -13.21 -5.44 23.75
N PRO A 6 -13.78 -6.67 23.67
CA PRO A 6 -13.14 -7.78 22.99
C PRO A 6 -13.38 -7.59 21.48
N SER A 7 -12.37 -7.18 20.70
CA SER A 7 -12.31 -7.38 19.23
C SER A 7 -11.14 -6.70 18.50
N ALA A 8 -10.04 -6.33 19.15
CA ALA A 8 -8.80 -5.96 18.44
C ALA A 8 -7.81 -7.14 18.32
N VAL A 9 -7.96 -8.18 19.16
CA VAL A 9 -6.99 -9.27 19.36
C VAL A 9 -7.41 -10.60 18.72
N GLN A 10 -8.66 -10.76 18.25
CA GLN A 10 -9.24 -12.11 18.06
C GLN A 10 -9.42 -12.63 16.63
N ASP A 11 -8.79 -12.00 15.64
CA ASP A 11 -8.62 -12.62 14.31
C ASP A 11 -7.13 -12.79 14.01
N ASP A 12 -6.52 -13.82 14.63
CA ASP A 12 -5.15 -14.24 14.33
C ASP A 12 -4.91 -14.35 12.82
N LYS A 13 -5.92 -14.83 12.07
CA LYS A 13 -5.86 -14.91 10.61
C LYS A 13 -5.75 -13.53 9.96
N LEU A 14 -6.54 -12.55 10.37
CA LEU A 14 -6.47 -11.19 9.82
C LEU A 14 -5.12 -10.54 10.16
N ASN A 15 -4.67 -10.64 11.41
CA ASN A 15 -3.37 -10.13 11.84
C ASN A 15 -2.20 -10.79 11.08
N ARG A 16 -2.30 -12.09 10.80
CA ARG A 16 -1.32 -12.84 10.02
C ARG A 16 -1.28 -12.37 8.56
N TRP A 17 -2.43 -12.11 7.94
CA TRP A 17 -2.50 -11.52 6.58
C TRP A 17 -1.92 -10.11 6.54
N PHE A 18 -2.24 -9.26 7.53
CA PHE A 18 -1.61 -7.95 7.66
C PHE A 18 -0.09 -8.07 7.80
N THR A 19 0.41 -9.01 8.60
CA THR A 19 1.85 -9.26 8.78
C THR A 19 2.51 -9.75 7.50
N ILE A 20 1.89 -10.70 6.78
CA ILE A 20 2.40 -11.17 5.48
C ILE A 20 2.50 -10.01 4.50
N LEU A 21 1.44 -9.21 4.35
CA LEU A 21 1.44 -8.12 3.39
C LEU A 21 2.47 -7.03 3.75
N LYS A 22 2.66 -6.72 5.04
CA LYS A 22 3.73 -5.83 5.49
C LYS A 22 5.11 -6.34 5.09
N ILE A 23 5.41 -7.61 5.39
CA ILE A 23 6.71 -8.21 5.08
C ILE A 23 6.95 -8.15 3.57
N VAL A 24 5.94 -8.56 2.77
CA VAL A 24 6.03 -8.53 1.31
C VAL A 24 6.28 -7.11 0.80
N LEU A 25 5.50 -6.12 1.24
CA LEU A 25 5.66 -4.71 0.85
C LEU A 25 7.02 -4.13 1.24
N PHE A 26 7.55 -4.49 2.42
CA PHE A 26 8.88 -4.06 2.86
C PHE A 26 10.02 -4.77 2.12
N CYS A 27 9.81 -6.00 1.68
CA CYS A 27 10.82 -6.77 0.95
C CYS A 27 10.92 -6.40 -0.53
N MET A 28 9.87 -5.83 -1.14
CA MET A 28 9.88 -5.47 -2.55
C MET A 28 11.05 -4.59 -3.05
N PRO A 29 11.49 -3.53 -2.34
CA PRO A 29 12.66 -2.77 -2.78
C PRO A 29 13.93 -3.62 -2.88
N PHE A 30 14.09 -4.60 -1.98
CA PHE A 30 15.21 -5.55 -2.02
C PHE A 30 15.06 -6.58 -3.14
N LEU A 31 13.84 -7.06 -3.41
CA LEU A 31 13.54 -7.95 -4.54
C LEU A 31 13.87 -7.27 -5.88
N TYR A 32 13.51 -6.00 -6.01
CA TYR A 32 13.83 -5.21 -7.20
C TYR A 32 15.33 -5.02 -7.39
N LEU A 33 16.07 -4.69 -6.32
CA LEU A 33 17.53 -4.59 -6.36
C LEU A 33 18.18 -5.93 -6.73
N GLY A 34 17.67 -7.05 -6.21
CA GLY A 34 18.11 -8.39 -6.58
C GLY A 34 17.83 -8.71 -8.05
N TYR A 35 16.64 -8.38 -8.55
CA TYR A 35 16.25 -8.57 -9.95
C TYR A 35 17.17 -7.79 -10.90
N VAL A 36 17.41 -6.51 -10.61
CA VAL A 36 18.31 -5.67 -11.41
C VAL A 36 19.74 -6.19 -11.33
N GLY A 37 20.25 -6.52 -10.13
CA GLY A 37 21.61 -7.03 -9.97
C GLY A 37 21.89 -8.34 -10.69
N ILE A 38 20.89 -9.23 -10.77
CA ILE A 38 20.98 -10.46 -11.55
C ILE A 38 20.84 -10.16 -13.05
N GLY A 39 19.90 -9.29 -13.43
CA GLY A 39 19.65 -8.91 -14.83
C GLY A 39 20.79 -8.14 -15.49
N THR A 40 21.62 -7.44 -14.71
CA THR A 40 22.81 -6.71 -15.19
C THR A 40 24.11 -7.51 -15.03
N GLY A 41 24.03 -8.80 -14.69
CA GLY A 41 25.19 -9.68 -14.60
C GLY A 41 26.16 -9.34 -13.47
N GLY A 42 25.68 -8.73 -12.38
CA GLY A 42 26.53 -8.31 -11.26
C GLY A 42 27.43 -7.11 -11.55
N ALA A 43 27.28 -6.46 -12.71
CA ALA A 43 27.86 -5.14 -12.93
C ALA A 43 27.34 -4.23 -11.82
N SER A 44 28.27 -3.71 -11.02
CA SER A 44 28.01 -2.81 -9.90
C SER A 44 26.91 -1.82 -10.29
N LEU A 45 25.97 -1.60 -9.38
CA LEU A 45 24.99 -0.52 -9.39
C LEU A 45 25.74 0.83 -9.41
N ASP A 46 26.51 1.11 -10.46
CA ASP A 46 27.19 2.37 -10.66
C ASP A 46 26.08 3.36 -11.04
N SER A 47 25.61 3.95 -9.95
CA SER A 47 24.22 4.29 -9.63
C SER A 47 23.59 5.42 -10.44
N GLN A 48 24.24 5.85 -11.52
CA GLN A 48 23.72 6.86 -12.45
C GLN A 48 23.45 6.30 -13.85
N GLY A 49 24.25 5.34 -14.35
CA GLY A 49 24.16 4.90 -15.75
C GLY A 49 22.94 4.02 -16.06
N ILE A 50 22.55 3.12 -15.15
CA ILE A 50 21.47 2.16 -15.38
C ILE A 50 20.09 2.81 -15.21
N LEU A 51 19.94 3.71 -14.23
CA LEU A 51 18.70 4.45 -13.99
C LEU A 51 18.52 5.60 -15.00
N ALA A 52 19.60 6.25 -15.45
CA ALA A 52 19.53 7.27 -16.50
C ALA A 52 19.39 6.67 -17.91
N GLY A 53 19.91 5.45 -18.13
CA GLY A 53 19.88 4.77 -19.43
C GLY A 53 18.53 4.12 -19.77
N ASN A 54 17.67 3.84 -18.78
CA ASN A 54 16.35 3.26 -19.02
C ASN A 54 15.28 3.81 -18.05
N PRO A 55 14.41 4.73 -18.51
CA PRO A 55 13.40 5.35 -17.66
C PRO A 55 12.39 4.35 -17.10
N THR A 56 12.13 3.22 -17.78
CA THR A 56 11.24 2.16 -17.28
C THR A 56 11.78 1.51 -16.01
N MET A 57 13.11 1.33 -15.93
CA MET A 57 13.75 0.80 -14.73
C MET A 57 13.65 1.79 -13.57
N ALA A 58 13.87 3.08 -13.82
CA ALA A 58 13.71 4.12 -12.80
C ALA A 58 12.29 4.18 -12.22
N ILE A 59 11.25 4.07 -13.07
CA ILE A 59 9.85 4.07 -12.62
C ILE A 59 9.54 2.82 -11.79
N SER A 60 10.04 1.66 -12.20
CA SER A 60 9.84 0.41 -11.47
C SER A 60 10.55 0.41 -10.11
N PHE A 61 11.75 0.99 -10.05
CA PHE A 61 12.49 1.21 -8.80
C PHE A 61 11.74 2.16 -7.86
N LEU A 62 11.24 3.28 -8.38
CA LEU A 62 10.43 4.24 -7.60
C LEU A 62 9.17 3.58 -7.05
N SER A 63 8.46 2.80 -7.87
CA SER A 63 7.30 2.02 -7.45
C SER A 63 7.66 1.05 -6.31
N ALA A 64 8.81 0.35 -6.42
CA ALA A 64 9.30 -0.54 -5.38
C ALA A 64 9.64 0.18 -4.06
N MET A 65 10.16 1.41 -4.15
CA MET A 65 10.48 2.23 -2.98
C MET A 65 9.24 2.82 -2.29
N ILE A 66 8.11 2.94 -2.99
CA ILE A 66 6.85 3.44 -2.40
C ILE A 66 6.15 2.33 -1.59
N GLN A 67 6.39 1.06 -1.89
CA GLN A 67 5.77 -0.08 -1.21
C GLN A 67 6.01 -0.18 0.31
N PRO A 68 7.22 0.07 0.88
CA PRO A 68 7.38 0.13 2.34
C PRO A 68 6.52 1.24 2.98
N TYR A 69 6.27 2.34 2.27
CA TYR A 69 5.39 3.41 2.74
C TYR A 69 3.91 2.98 2.71
N ALA A 70 3.47 2.22 1.70
CA ALA A 70 2.17 1.56 1.70
C ALA A 70 2.04 0.57 2.88
N GLY A 71 3.10 -0.19 3.17
CA GLY A 71 3.20 -1.09 4.33
C GLY A 71 3.10 -0.35 5.67
N TRP A 72 3.67 0.85 5.77
CA TRP A 72 3.54 1.70 6.96
C TRP A 72 2.08 2.14 7.19
N ILE A 73 1.41 2.62 6.15
CA ILE A 73 0.01 3.07 6.26
C ILE A 73 -0.92 1.89 6.55
N LEU A 74 -0.57 0.69 6.08
CA LEU A 74 -1.24 -0.55 6.42
C LEU A 74 -1.14 -0.85 7.94
N ILE A 75 0.03 -0.68 8.56
CA ILE A 75 0.20 -0.79 10.04
C ILE A 75 -0.71 0.22 10.75
N LEU A 76 -0.75 1.44 10.25
CA LEU A 76 -1.52 2.53 10.83
C LEU A 76 -3.04 2.26 10.72
N SER A 77 -3.47 1.71 9.59
CA SER A 77 -4.85 1.28 9.36
C SER A 77 -5.25 0.12 10.29
N GLN A 78 -4.33 -0.82 10.54
CA GLN A 78 -4.55 -1.90 11.50
C GLN A 78 -4.72 -1.39 12.93
N ARG A 79 -3.88 -0.44 13.37
CA ARG A 79 -4.01 0.19 14.70
C ARG A 79 -5.38 0.88 14.86
N ARG A 80 -5.83 1.59 13.82
CA ARG A 80 -7.12 2.28 13.83
C ARG A 80 -8.34 1.35 13.81
N LEU A 81 -8.21 0.15 13.23
CA LEU A 81 -9.22 -0.90 13.37
C LEU A 81 -9.36 -1.34 14.83
N GLY A 82 -8.23 -1.46 15.57
CA GLY A 82 -8.22 -1.77 16.99
C GLY A 82 -8.78 -0.67 17.89
N ASP A 83 -8.59 0.59 17.53
CA ASP A 83 -9.09 1.76 18.28
C ASP A 83 -10.58 2.08 18.03
N GLY A 84 -11.29 1.25 17.28
CA GLY A 84 -12.71 1.47 16.92
C GLY A 84 -12.94 2.53 15.83
N ARG A 85 -11.87 3.04 15.19
CA ARG A 85 -11.93 3.99 14.05
C ARG A 85 -11.95 3.26 12.70
N ALA A 86 -12.77 2.22 12.60
CA ALA A 86 -12.88 1.37 11.42
C ALA A 86 -13.23 2.09 10.09
N PRO A 87 -14.07 3.16 10.03
CA PRO A 87 -14.34 3.82 8.75
C PRO A 87 -13.12 4.52 8.15
N TYR A 88 -12.24 5.09 8.97
CA TYR A 88 -11.00 5.73 8.50
C TYR A 88 -9.99 4.70 7.97
N ALA A 89 -9.87 3.55 8.65
CA ALA A 89 -9.03 2.46 8.18
C ALA A 89 -9.52 1.89 6.83
N MET A 90 -10.83 1.72 6.66
CA MET A 90 -11.41 1.25 5.39
C MET A 90 -11.12 2.19 4.23
N VAL A 91 -11.15 3.51 4.45
CA VAL A 91 -10.83 4.49 3.41
C VAL A 91 -9.34 4.52 3.09
N ASN A 92 -8.46 4.44 4.09
CA ASN A 92 -7.01 4.33 3.84
C ASN A 92 -6.68 3.07 3.02
N LEU A 93 -7.27 1.92 3.37
CA LEU A 93 -7.09 0.68 2.62
C LEU A 93 -7.62 0.79 1.19
N ALA A 94 -8.74 1.48 0.97
CA ALA A 94 -9.29 1.71 -0.37
C ALA A 94 -8.37 2.60 -1.22
N PHE A 95 -7.79 3.65 -0.65
CA PHE A 95 -6.83 4.49 -1.35
C PHE A 95 -5.53 3.76 -1.66
N LEU A 96 -5.03 2.94 -0.74
CA LEU A 96 -3.87 2.08 -1.00
C LEU A 96 -4.17 1.06 -2.10
N PHE A 97 -5.34 0.43 -2.10
CA PHE A 97 -5.74 -0.46 -3.18
C PHE A 97 -5.78 0.24 -4.55
N LEU A 98 -6.29 1.48 -4.59
CA LEU A 98 -6.29 2.27 -5.82
C LEU A 98 -4.86 2.64 -6.27
N ALA A 99 -3.97 2.95 -5.33
CA ALA A 99 -2.57 3.21 -5.63
C ALA A 99 -1.86 1.98 -6.22
N GLU A 100 -2.12 0.79 -5.69
CA GLU A 100 -1.55 -0.46 -6.21
C GLU A 100 -2.09 -0.81 -7.61
N LEU A 101 -3.35 -0.47 -7.89
CA LEU A 101 -3.91 -0.59 -9.25
C LEU A 101 -3.20 0.34 -10.24
N LEU A 102 -2.94 1.58 -9.86
CA LEU A 102 -2.18 2.52 -10.69
C LEU A 102 -0.74 2.05 -10.93
N MET A 103 -0.13 1.43 -9.93
CA MET A 103 1.22 0.85 -10.04
C MET A 103 1.25 -0.49 -10.78
N MET A 104 0.10 -1.04 -11.18
CA MET A 104 -0.04 -2.38 -11.77
C MET A 104 0.64 -3.49 -10.97
N SER A 105 0.67 -3.33 -9.64
CA SER A 105 1.33 -4.25 -8.71
C SER A 105 0.41 -5.43 -8.43
N THR A 106 0.59 -6.56 -9.13
CA THR A 106 -0.27 -7.75 -8.96
C THR A 106 -0.31 -8.24 -7.51
N VAL A 107 0.83 -8.22 -6.83
CA VAL A 107 0.96 -8.67 -5.44
C VAL A 107 0.24 -7.70 -4.49
N GLY A 108 0.39 -6.39 -4.70
CA GLY A 108 -0.30 -5.37 -3.91
C GLY A 108 -1.81 -5.41 -4.13
N VAL A 109 -2.27 -5.47 -5.39
CA VAL A 109 -3.69 -5.55 -5.75
C VAL A 109 -4.34 -6.76 -5.08
N ILE A 110 -3.76 -7.96 -5.19
CA ILE A 110 -4.30 -9.17 -4.55
C ILE A 110 -4.29 -9.02 -3.02
N GLY A 111 -3.18 -8.56 -2.44
CA GLY A 111 -3.03 -8.39 -1.00
C GLY A 111 -4.04 -7.41 -0.40
N PHE A 112 -4.15 -6.22 -0.97
CA PHE A 112 -5.07 -5.19 -0.52
C PHE A 112 -6.54 -5.55 -0.83
N ALA A 113 -6.84 -6.21 -1.95
CA ALA A 113 -8.17 -6.73 -2.24
C ALA A 113 -8.63 -7.74 -1.18
N LEU A 114 -7.76 -8.68 -0.79
CA LEU A 114 -8.07 -9.67 0.25
C LEU A 114 -8.30 -9.01 1.61
N ILE A 115 -7.47 -8.04 2.00
CA ILE A 115 -7.63 -7.30 3.26
C ILE A 115 -8.91 -6.46 3.25
N LEU A 116 -9.23 -5.78 2.15
CA LEU A 116 -10.47 -5.02 2.00
C LEU A 116 -11.71 -5.91 2.05
N TRP A 117 -11.67 -7.06 1.37
CA TRP A 117 -12.77 -8.02 1.37
C TRP A 117 -13.02 -8.58 2.78
N ARG A 118 -11.95 -8.95 3.49
CA ARG A 118 -12.03 -9.38 4.89
C ARG A 118 -12.53 -8.27 5.79
N CYS A 119 -11.98 -7.06 5.69
CA CYS A 119 -12.45 -5.93 6.48
C CYS A 119 -13.94 -5.65 6.22
N LYS A 120 -14.40 -5.64 4.97
CA LYS A 120 -15.84 -5.52 4.64
C LYS A 120 -16.69 -6.60 5.35
N LYS A 121 -16.21 -7.85 5.39
CA LYS A 121 -16.89 -8.95 6.08
C LYS A 121 -16.93 -8.77 7.61
N HIS A 122 -15.86 -8.23 8.20
CA HIS A 122 -15.78 -7.99 9.66
C HIS A 122 -16.51 -6.72 10.11
N THR A 123 -16.42 -5.63 9.35
CA THR A 123 -16.99 -4.34 9.74
C THR A 123 -18.44 -4.17 9.27
N GLY A 124 -18.93 -5.01 8.36
CA GLY A 124 -20.31 -5.00 7.87
C GLY A 124 -20.67 -3.85 6.93
N PHE A 125 -19.75 -2.90 6.69
CA PHE A 125 -19.93 -1.80 5.75
C PHE A 125 -18.75 -1.67 4.78
N GLY A 126 -19.05 -1.33 3.53
CA GLY A 126 -18.05 -1.17 2.47
C GLY A 126 -17.32 0.18 2.49
N PRO A 127 -16.28 0.36 1.65
CA PRO A 127 -15.49 1.59 1.58
C PRO A 127 -16.33 2.82 1.20
N MET A 128 -17.32 2.66 0.31
CA MET A 128 -18.23 3.74 -0.09
C MET A 128 -19.18 4.19 1.04
N ALA A 129 -19.59 3.26 1.90
CA ALA A 129 -20.39 3.56 3.09
C ALA A 129 -19.55 4.15 4.23
N ALA A 130 -18.28 3.73 4.35
CA ALA A 130 -17.32 4.34 5.25
C ALA A 130 -17.04 5.79 4.87
N PHE A 131 -16.86 6.09 3.58
CA PHE A 131 -16.64 7.46 3.08
C PHE A 131 -17.76 8.43 3.48
N ARG A 132 -19.02 7.97 3.45
CA ARG A 132 -20.19 8.77 3.84
C ARG A 132 -20.28 9.03 5.36
N LYS A 133 -19.66 8.20 6.19
CA LYS A 133 -19.66 8.32 7.65
C LYS A 133 -18.46 9.12 8.19
N ILE A 134 -17.54 9.55 7.33
CA ILE A 134 -16.32 10.25 7.74
C ILE A 134 -16.57 11.76 7.83
N GLN A 135 -16.02 12.37 8.88
CA GLN A 135 -15.95 13.81 9.02
C GLN A 135 -14.81 14.39 8.16
N THR A 136 -15.13 15.23 7.19
CA THR A 136 -14.18 15.85 6.24
C THR A 136 -13.03 16.59 6.93
N ARG A 137 -13.27 17.20 8.10
CA ARG A 137 -12.25 17.92 8.89
C ARG A 137 -11.14 17.02 9.44
N ARG A 138 -11.45 15.76 9.79
CA ARG A 138 -10.42 14.79 10.26
C ARG A 138 -9.86 13.95 9.13
N LEU A 139 -10.55 13.90 7.99
CA LEU A 139 -10.15 13.13 6.80
C LEU A 139 -8.73 13.51 6.35
N PHE A 140 -8.39 14.79 6.25
CA PHE A 140 -7.03 15.21 5.85
C PHE A 140 -5.94 14.80 6.86
N ALA A 141 -6.19 14.97 8.16
CA ALA A 141 -5.25 14.57 9.21
C ALA A 141 -5.07 13.05 9.28
N GLU A 142 -6.11 12.29 8.94
CA GLU A 142 -6.16 10.85 9.12
C GLU A 142 -5.84 10.05 7.85
N VAL A 143 -6.14 10.57 6.66
CA VAL A 143 -6.02 9.90 5.35
C VAL A 143 -4.88 10.49 4.51
N GLY A 144 -4.25 11.57 4.97
CA GLY A 144 -3.17 12.25 4.24
C GLY A 144 -2.05 11.31 3.79
N GLY A 145 -1.66 10.34 4.62
CA GLY A 145 -0.63 9.36 4.25
C GLY A 145 -0.98 8.56 2.99
N SER A 146 -2.19 8.01 2.91
CA SER A 146 -2.62 7.24 1.73
C SER A 146 -2.83 8.11 0.49
N VAL A 147 -3.19 9.39 0.66
CA VAL A 147 -3.30 10.33 -0.46
C VAL A 147 -1.91 10.61 -1.07
N VAL A 148 -0.87 10.72 -0.23
CA VAL A 148 0.51 10.87 -0.72
C VAL A 148 0.95 9.65 -1.53
N VAL A 149 0.64 8.42 -1.08
CA VAL A 149 0.91 7.19 -1.86
C VAL A 149 0.21 7.25 -3.21
N LEU A 150 -1.07 7.65 -3.21
CA LEU A 150 -1.86 7.72 -4.43
C LEU A 150 -1.31 8.74 -5.42
N LEU A 151 -0.87 9.91 -4.94
CA LEU A 151 -0.24 10.92 -5.79
C LEU A 151 1.07 10.42 -6.39
N LEU A 152 1.93 9.78 -5.59
CA LEU A 152 3.18 9.19 -6.08
C LEU A 152 2.90 8.07 -7.09
N ALA A 153 1.91 7.20 -6.82
CA ALA A 153 1.44 6.19 -7.76
C ALA A 153 0.95 6.80 -9.08
N GLY A 154 0.21 7.91 -9.01
CA GLY A 154 -0.26 8.65 -10.17
C GLY A 154 0.88 9.24 -11.00
N ILE A 155 1.93 9.77 -10.36
CA ILE A 155 3.13 10.25 -11.04
C ILE A 155 3.86 9.09 -11.73
N CYS A 156 4.03 7.95 -11.05
CA CYS A 156 4.63 6.76 -11.65
C CYS A 156 3.81 6.25 -12.85
N PHE A 157 2.49 6.20 -12.74
CA PHE A 157 1.61 5.79 -13.84
C PHE A 157 1.69 6.73 -15.04
N PHE A 158 1.66 8.04 -14.79
CA PHE A 158 1.82 9.05 -15.84
C PHE A 158 3.19 8.97 -16.52
N ALA A 159 4.25 8.74 -15.76
CA ALA A 159 5.58 8.50 -16.30
C ALA A 159 5.62 7.22 -17.16
N SER A 160 5.00 6.13 -16.71
CA SER A 160 4.91 4.88 -17.48
C SER A 160 4.17 5.05 -18.81
N MET A 161 3.09 5.84 -18.83
CA MET A 161 2.38 6.17 -20.06
C MET A 161 3.26 6.97 -21.03
N GLN A 162 4.06 7.93 -20.54
CA GLN A 162 4.95 8.70 -21.41
C GLN A 162 6.09 7.86 -22.00
N VAL A 163 6.53 6.83 -21.28
CA VAL A 163 7.57 5.91 -21.74
C VAL A 163 7.00 4.81 -22.67
N GLY A 164 5.67 4.72 -22.81
CA GLY A 164 5.00 3.75 -23.69
C GLY A 164 5.05 2.31 -23.16
N VAL A 165 5.18 2.15 -21.84
CA VAL A 165 5.23 0.84 -21.16
C VAL A 165 3.82 0.28 -20.93
N ILE A 166 2.82 1.16 -20.96
CA ILE A 166 1.39 0.91 -20.77
C ILE A 166 0.65 1.64 -21.88
#